data_AF-A0A5J4QL83-F1
#
_entry.id   AF-A0A5J4QL83-F1
#
_cell.length_a   1.000
_cell.length_b   1.000
_cell.length_c   1.000
_cell.angle_alpha   90.00
_cell.angle_beta   90.00
_cell.angle_gamma   90.00
#
_symmetry.space_group_name_H-M   'P 1'
#
loop_
_entity.id
_entity.type
_entity.pdbx_description
1 polymer ?
#
loop_
_entity_poly.entity_id
_entity_poly.type
_entity_poly.pdbx_seq_one_letter_code
_entity_poly.pdbx_strand_id
1 'polypeptide(L)'
;RKDIFVAKVKGYFPKSQHNNLLALPPIFRNIEIENREEEIGEYMYSYAQKRSLSMTKKDRKLTMLVDINGQFMVFNNYYLWLLIDLGFIITDYKAIAVFEKNAQYEHFVRTMMNLRIQAILAGSSKEKFQMLLINASYGYDTLNTEKFGKIKMLDKAGTFIAQHHPNHIGTRRISA
;
A
#
# COMPACT_ATOMS: atom_id res chain seq x y z
N ARG A 1 9.55 -13.37 25.10
CA ARG A 1 8.52 -12.88 24.14
C ARG A 1 9.00 -11.52 23.64
N LYS A 2 9.09 -11.31 22.32
CA LYS A 2 9.21 -9.95 21.77
C LYS A 2 7.82 -9.59 21.29
N ASP A 3 7.10 -8.86 22.12
CA ASP A 3 5.74 -8.45 21.80
C ASP A 3 5.79 -7.43 20.66
N ILE A 4 4.96 -7.63 19.65
CA ILE A 4 4.82 -6.70 18.52
C ILE A 4 3.67 -5.76 18.89
N PHE A 5 3.77 -4.50 18.51
CA PHE A 5 2.68 -3.55 18.76
C PHE A 5 2.34 -2.73 17.54
N VAL A 6 1.12 -2.23 17.54
CA VAL A 6 0.63 -1.19 16.64
C VAL A 6 0.23 -0.01 17.53
N ALA A 7 0.81 1.16 17.26
CA ALA A 7 0.58 2.35 18.05
C ALA A 7 -0.06 3.44 17.20
N LYS A 8 -1.06 4.12 17.75
CA LYS A 8 -1.65 5.32 17.19
C LYS A 8 -1.04 6.53 17.89
N VAL A 9 -0.11 7.21 17.24
CA VAL A 9 0.68 8.30 17.84
C VAL A 9 0.60 9.59 17.04
N LYS A 10 0.95 10.69 17.70
CA LYS A 10 1.20 12.00 17.13
C LYS A 10 2.65 12.37 17.45
N GLY A 11 3.29 13.10 16.56
CA GLY A 11 4.71 13.42 16.61
C GLY A 11 5.11 14.34 15.47
N TYR A 12 6.40 14.64 15.38
CA TYR A 12 6.98 15.43 14.30
C TYR A 12 8.48 15.17 14.15
N PHE A 13 9.03 15.52 12.98
CA PHE A 13 10.48 15.65 12.80
C PHE A 13 10.90 17.10 13.07
N PRO A 14 11.98 17.34 13.83
CA PRO A 14 12.52 18.69 14.00
C PRO A 14 12.84 19.33 12.64
N LYS A 15 12.60 20.64 12.49
CA LYS A 15 12.89 21.38 11.25
C LYS A 15 14.35 21.24 10.80
N SER A 16 15.28 21.08 11.75
CA SER A 16 16.71 20.82 11.47
C SER A 16 16.96 19.52 10.70
N GLN A 17 16.06 18.54 10.81
CA GLN A 17 16.16 17.25 10.13
C GLN A 17 15.52 17.25 8.74
N HIS A 18 14.68 18.23 8.41
CA HIS A 18 13.90 18.22 7.16
C HIS A 18 14.78 18.08 5.92
N ASN A 19 15.90 18.82 5.84
CA ASN A 19 16.79 18.76 4.68
C ASN A 19 17.39 17.36 4.47
N ASN A 20 17.65 16.62 5.56
CA ASN A 20 18.17 15.25 5.47
C ASN A 20 17.10 14.26 5.00
N LEU A 21 15.83 14.58 5.25
CA LEU A 21 14.67 13.74 4.91
C LEU A 21 14.07 14.08 3.54
N LEU A 22 14.49 15.18 2.88
CA LEU A 22 13.96 15.56 1.57
C LEU A 22 14.22 14.51 0.48
N ALA A 23 15.36 13.82 0.55
CA ALA A 23 15.70 12.76 -0.39
C ALA A 23 14.76 11.55 -0.26
N LEU A 24 14.20 11.31 0.93
CA LEU A 24 13.28 10.21 1.18
C LEU A 24 12.34 10.55 2.35
N PRO A 25 11.22 11.24 2.09
CA PRO A 25 10.26 11.59 3.13
C PRO A 25 9.66 10.30 3.71
N PRO A 26 9.83 10.02 5.00
CA PRO A 26 9.66 8.67 5.51
C PRO A 26 8.20 8.32 5.77
N ILE A 27 7.26 9.27 5.70
CA ILE A 27 5.85 9.06 6.07
C ILE A 27 4.98 8.83 4.83
N PHE A 28 4.49 7.60 4.65
CA PHE A 28 3.53 7.29 3.59
C PHE A 28 2.10 7.60 4.03
N ARG A 29 1.39 8.38 3.23
CA ARG A 29 -0.02 8.71 3.50
C ARG A 29 -0.89 8.70 2.27
N ASN A 30 -2.09 8.17 2.47
CA ASN A 30 -3.19 8.31 1.54
C ASN A 30 -4.04 9.51 1.97
N ILE A 31 -3.83 10.66 1.34
CA ILE A 31 -4.55 11.91 1.65
C ILE A 31 -5.47 12.31 0.51
N GLU A 32 -6.53 13.02 0.85
CA GLU A 32 -7.37 13.71 -0.10
C GLU A 32 -6.85 15.13 -0.27
N ILE A 33 -6.55 15.51 -1.51
CA ILE A 33 -6.03 16.83 -1.86
C ILE A 33 -7.10 17.54 -2.67
N GLU A 34 -7.43 18.76 -2.25
CA GLU A 34 -8.30 19.67 -2.96
C GLU A 34 -7.46 20.63 -3.81
N ASN A 35 -7.92 20.97 -5.01
CA ASN A 35 -7.24 21.92 -5.91
C ASN A 35 -7.49 23.40 -5.47
N ARG A 36 -7.37 23.68 -4.18
CA ARG A 36 -7.41 25.04 -3.62
C ARG A 36 -6.04 25.70 -3.74
N GLU A 37 -6.01 27.00 -3.95
CA GLU A 37 -4.76 27.76 -4.09
C GLU A 37 -3.80 27.56 -2.91
N GLU A 38 -4.34 27.49 -1.69
CA GLU A 38 -3.58 27.25 -0.45
C GLU A 38 -2.88 25.87 -0.42
N GLU A 39 -3.44 24.87 -1.12
CA GLU A 39 -2.99 23.48 -1.07
C GLU A 39 -1.98 23.16 -2.18
N ILE A 40 -2.25 23.64 -3.40
CA ILE A 40 -1.42 23.37 -4.59
C ILE A 40 -0.43 24.51 -4.90
N GLY A 41 -0.59 25.66 -4.25
CA GLY A 41 0.19 26.88 -4.46
C GLY A 41 -0.28 27.71 -5.65
N GLU A 42 -0.04 29.02 -5.58
CA GLU A 42 -0.45 30.04 -6.57
C GLU A 42 -0.02 29.67 -8.00
N TYR A 43 1.21 29.18 -8.18
CA TYR A 43 1.72 28.80 -9.49
C TYR A 43 0.89 27.68 -10.14
N MET A 44 0.66 26.59 -9.41
CA MET A 44 -0.11 25.46 -9.94
C MET A 44 -1.58 25.81 -10.12
N TYR A 45 -2.13 26.61 -9.20
CA TYR A 45 -3.50 27.09 -9.25
C TYR A 45 -3.75 27.97 -10.48
N SER A 46 -2.90 28.97 -10.72
CA SER A 46 -3.00 29.85 -11.89
C SER A 46 -2.76 29.10 -13.21
N TYR A 47 -1.84 28.14 -13.23
CA TYR A 47 -1.64 27.26 -14.38
C TYR A 47 -2.88 26.42 -14.69
N ALA A 48 -3.49 25.84 -13.66
CA ALA A 48 -4.69 25.02 -13.81
C ALA A 48 -5.89 25.84 -14.31
N GLN A 49 -6.08 27.06 -13.80
CA GLN A 49 -7.10 27.99 -14.31
C GLN A 49 -6.88 28.34 -15.79
N LYS A 50 -5.65 28.72 -16.18
CA LYS A 50 -5.31 29.05 -17.57
C LYS A 50 -5.59 27.90 -18.54
N ARG A 51 -5.48 26.66 -18.07
CA ARG A 51 -5.72 25.43 -18.84
C ARG A 51 -7.16 24.92 -18.72
N SER A 52 -8.05 25.63 -18.01
CA SER A 52 -9.43 25.21 -17.74
C SER A 52 -9.53 23.80 -17.10
N LEU A 53 -8.57 23.47 -16.23
CA LEU A 53 -8.61 22.21 -15.47
C LEU A 53 -9.64 22.29 -14.34
N SER A 54 -10.20 21.14 -13.95
CA SER A 54 -11.21 21.07 -12.89
C SER A 54 -10.62 21.39 -11.52
N MET A 55 -11.03 22.52 -10.94
CA MET A 55 -10.55 23.01 -9.64
C MET A 55 -11.37 22.52 -8.45
N THR A 56 -12.56 21.97 -8.69
CA THR A 56 -13.47 21.48 -7.63
C THR A 56 -13.23 20.01 -7.29
N LYS A 57 -12.35 19.34 -8.04
CA LYS A 57 -12.12 17.91 -7.89
C LYS A 57 -11.27 17.63 -6.65
N LYS A 58 -11.75 16.71 -5.81
CA LYS A 58 -10.94 16.10 -4.76
C LYS A 58 -10.27 14.87 -5.32
N ASP A 59 -8.95 14.81 -5.21
CA ASP A 59 -8.18 13.66 -5.65
C ASP A 59 -7.51 12.99 -4.46
N ARG A 60 -7.71 11.69 -4.35
CA ARG A 60 -7.05 10.88 -3.33
C ARG A 60 -5.71 10.40 -3.85
N LYS A 61 -4.63 10.73 -3.14
CA LYS A 61 -3.25 10.45 -3.53
C LYS A 61 -2.53 9.72 -2.41
N LEU A 62 -1.84 8.63 -2.78
CA LEU A 62 -0.80 8.04 -1.95
C LEU A 62 0.49 8.85 -2.20
N THR A 63 1.00 9.51 -1.17
CA THR A 63 2.18 10.36 -1.24
C THR A 63 3.10 10.13 -0.05
N MET A 64 4.33 10.64 -0.15
CA MET A 64 5.33 10.64 0.91
C MET A 64 5.45 12.04 1.50
N LEU A 65 5.40 12.15 2.82
CA LEU A 65 5.48 13.40 3.56
C LEU A 65 6.64 13.36 4.56
N VAL A 66 7.13 14.54 4.93
CA VAL A 66 8.17 14.69 5.97
C VAL A 66 7.56 14.56 7.36
N ASP A 67 6.28 14.92 7.54
CA ASP A 67 5.60 14.88 8.85
C ASP A 67 4.16 14.35 8.74
N ILE A 68 3.58 13.97 9.88
CA ILE A 68 2.19 13.54 10.06
C ILE A 68 1.20 14.71 10.14
N ASN A 69 1.66 15.95 9.93
CA ASN A 69 0.87 17.17 9.91
C ASN A 69 -0.03 17.33 11.15
N GLY A 70 0.52 17.04 12.34
CA GLY A 70 -0.19 17.16 13.62
C GLY A 70 -1.37 16.21 13.84
N GLN A 71 -1.58 15.21 12.97
CA GLN A 71 -2.67 14.24 13.08
C GLN A 71 -2.18 12.91 13.66
N PHE A 72 -3.06 12.19 14.38
CA PHE A 72 -2.74 10.85 14.86
C PHE A 72 -2.64 9.83 13.71
N MET A 73 -1.55 9.09 13.65
CA MET A 73 -1.34 8.00 12.69
C MET A 73 -1.09 6.67 13.37
N VAL A 74 -1.51 5.61 12.69
CA VAL A 74 -1.26 4.24 13.12
C VAL A 74 0.03 3.75 12.49
N PHE A 75 0.98 3.32 13.31
CA PHE A 75 2.23 2.72 12.87
C PHE A 75 2.41 1.34 13.50
N ASN A 76 2.94 0.39 12.73
CA ASN A 76 3.50 -0.81 13.34
C ASN A 76 4.81 -0.46 14.08
N ASN A 77 5.22 -1.32 15.01
CA ASN A 77 6.42 -1.13 15.82
C ASN A 77 7.70 -0.92 14.99
N TYR A 78 7.91 -1.70 13.93
CA TYR A 78 9.13 -1.63 13.12
C TYR A 78 9.25 -0.29 12.40
N TYR A 79 8.15 0.18 11.82
CA TYR A 79 8.10 1.44 11.13
C TYR A 79 8.24 2.60 12.12
N LEU A 80 7.59 2.52 13.28
CA LEU A 80 7.73 3.53 14.32
C LEU A 80 9.17 3.61 14.86
N TRP A 81 9.84 2.47 15.07
CA TRP A 81 11.25 2.45 15.47
C TRP A 81 12.14 3.11 14.41
N LEU A 82 11.95 2.78 13.13
CA LEU A 82 12.68 3.44 12.05
C LEU A 82 12.47 4.96 12.07
N LEU A 83 11.23 5.42 12.28
CA LEU A 83 10.95 6.85 12.37
C LEU A 83 11.70 7.50 13.54
N ILE A 84 11.70 6.86 14.71
CA ILE A 84 12.41 7.35 15.90
C ILE A 84 13.92 7.42 15.64
N ASP A 85 14.50 6.40 15.00
CA ASP A 85 15.92 6.38 14.63
C ASP A 85 16.28 7.50 13.64
N LEU A 86 15.33 7.87 12.77
CA LEU A 86 15.45 9.03 11.86
C LEU A 86 15.20 10.38 12.56
N GLY A 87 14.96 10.40 13.87
CA GLY A 87 14.75 11.62 14.66
C GLY A 87 13.29 12.05 14.82
N PHE A 88 12.33 11.16 14.60
CA PHE A 88 10.92 11.43 14.87
C PHE A 88 10.65 11.53 16.37
N ILE A 89 10.05 12.64 16.79
CA ILE A 89 9.68 12.89 18.19
C ILE A 89 8.20 12.61 18.36
N ILE A 90 7.86 11.62 19.19
CA ILE A 90 6.48 11.35 19.59
C ILE A 90 6.08 12.40 20.63
N THR A 91 5.00 13.13 20.35
CA THR A 91 4.45 14.15 21.24
C THR A 91 3.23 13.67 22.01
N ASP A 92 2.46 12.74 21.45
CA ASP A 92 1.25 12.22 22.06
C ASP A 92 0.93 10.80 21.55
N TYR A 93 0.16 10.02 22.30
CA TYR A 93 -0.32 8.71 21.88
C TYR A 93 -1.79 8.52 22.26
N LYS A 94 -2.54 7.86 21.38
CA LYS A 94 -3.97 7.62 21.56
C LYS A 94 -4.30 6.19 21.93
N ALA A 95 -3.57 5.22 21.38
CA ALA A 95 -3.79 3.80 21.63
C ALA A 95 -2.54 3.00 21.28
N ILE A 96 -2.33 1.90 21.99
CA ILE A 96 -1.31 0.90 21.69
C ILE A 96 -1.99 -0.46 21.80
N ALA A 97 -1.92 -1.26 20.74
CA ALA A 97 -2.39 -2.62 20.73
C ALA A 97 -1.18 -3.56 20.61
N VAL A 98 -1.07 -4.52 21.52
CA VAL A 98 0.05 -5.45 21.62
C VAL A 98 -0.43 -6.83 21.18
N PHE A 99 0.39 -7.52 20.39
CA PHE A 99 0.08 -8.79 19.79
C PHE A 99 1.26 -9.74 19.87
N GLU A 100 0.96 -11.03 19.91
CA GLU A 100 1.97 -12.06 19.69
C GLU A 100 2.30 -12.16 18.21
N LYS A 101 3.58 -12.40 17.90
CA LYS A 101 4.00 -12.62 16.51
C LYS A 101 3.23 -13.80 15.91
N ASN A 102 2.69 -13.63 14.70
CA ASN A 102 2.16 -14.76 13.95
C ASN A 102 3.32 -15.63 13.44
N ALA A 103 3.35 -16.90 13.86
CA ALA A 103 4.35 -17.88 13.44
C ALA A 103 3.76 -19.01 12.56
N GLN A 104 2.48 -18.94 12.18
CA GLN A 104 1.81 -20.00 11.43
C GLN A 104 2.46 -20.29 10.06
N TYR A 105 3.03 -19.25 9.43
CA TYR A 105 3.74 -19.39 8.15
C TYR A 105 5.19 -19.87 8.29
N GLU A 106 5.72 -20.02 9.50
CA GLU A 106 7.14 -20.34 9.72
C GLU A 106 7.52 -21.66 9.04
N HIS A 107 6.70 -22.71 9.19
CA HIS A 107 6.98 -24.01 8.61
C HIS A 107 7.00 -23.97 7.07
N PHE A 108 6.03 -23.28 6.47
CA PHE A 108 5.97 -23.09 5.02
C PHE A 108 7.21 -22.36 4.51
N VAL A 109 7.54 -21.20 5.10
CA VAL A 109 8.70 -20.39 4.68
C VAL A 109 10.01 -21.17 4.80
N ARG A 110 10.22 -21.88 5.93
CA ARG A 110 11.41 -22.72 6.12
C ARG A 110 11.51 -23.82 5.07
N THR A 111 10.41 -24.53 4.81
CA THR A 111 10.37 -25.62 3.83
C THR A 111 10.68 -25.11 2.43
N MET A 112 10.01 -24.04 2.00
CA MET A 112 10.21 -23.46 0.67
C MET A 112 11.61 -22.87 0.49
N MET A 113 12.17 -22.25 1.53
CA MET A 113 13.54 -21.74 1.49
C MET A 113 14.57 -22.87 1.39
N ASN A 114 14.39 -23.96 2.15
CA ASN A 114 15.29 -25.12 2.07
C ASN A 114 15.26 -25.76 0.68
N LEU A 115 14.07 -25.93 0.10
CA LEU A 115 13.92 -26.43 -1.28
C LEU A 115 14.61 -25.50 -2.30
N ARG A 116 14.49 -24.18 -2.10
CA ARG A 116 15.18 -23.20 -2.94
C ARG A 116 16.70 -23.32 -2.81
N ILE A 117 17.24 -23.44 -1.60
CA ILE A 117 18.68 -23.62 -1.37
C ILE A 117 19.19 -24.89 -2.06
N GLN A 118 18.46 -26.00 -1.92
CA GLN A 118 18.79 -27.25 -2.61
C GLN A 118 18.77 -27.09 -4.15
N ALA A 119 17.78 -26.39 -4.69
CA ALA A 119 17.70 -26.12 -6.12
C ALA A 119 18.88 -25.26 -6.62
N ILE A 120 19.30 -24.25 -5.85
CA ILE A 120 20.48 -23.42 -6.16
C ILE A 120 21.74 -24.28 -6.18
N LEU A 121 21.95 -25.10 -5.16
CA LEU A 121 23.13 -25.98 -5.08
C LEU A 121 23.16 -27.01 -6.21
N ALA A 122 21.98 -27.44 -6.70
CA ALA A 122 21.85 -28.34 -7.84
C ALA A 122 21.87 -27.64 -9.21
N GLY A 123 21.99 -26.29 -9.27
CA GLY A 123 21.91 -25.53 -10.52
C GLY A 123 20.55 -25.63 -11.23
N SER A 124 19.47 -25.90 -10.49
CA SER A 124 18.13 -26.15 -11.03
C SER A 124 17.31 -24.87 -11.15
N SER A 125 16.54 -24.75 -12.25
CA SER A 125 15.57 -23.66 -12.51
C SER A 125 14.32 -23.66 -11.60
N LYS A 126 14.26 -24.60 -10.65
CA LYS A 126 13.20 -24.67 -9.64
C LYS A 126 13.33 -23.54 -8.59
N GLU A 127 14.53 -23.05 -8.35
CA GLU A 127 14.85 -21.95 -7.41
C GLU A 127 13.96 -20.71 -7.60
N LYS A 128 13.69 -20.34 -8.85
CA LYS A 128 12.83 -19.22 -9.25
C LYS A 128 11.38 -19.51 -8.93
N PHE A 129 10.92 -20.74 -9.16
CA PHE A 129 9.57 -21.16 -8.82
C PHE A 129 9.34 -21.12 -7.31
N GLN A 130 10.28 -21.60 -6.49
CA GLN A 130 10.16 -21.50 -5.03
C GLN A 130 10.21 -20.06 -4.53
N MET A 131 11.06 -19.20 -5.12
CA MET A 131 11.06 -17.77 -4.83
C MET A 131 9.71 -17.12 -5.15
N LEU A 132 9.12 -17.45 -6.31
CA LEU A 132 7.83 -16.93 -6.71
C LEU A 132 6.73 -17.34 -5.72
N LEU A 133 6.71 -18.61 -5.28
CA LEU A 133 5.75 -19.09 -4.29
C LEU A 133 5.85 -18.33 -2.97
N ILE A 134 7.06 -18.08 -2.47
CA ILE A 134 7.28 -17.30 -1.25
C ILE A 134 6.73 -15.88 -1.42
N ASN A 135 7.11 -15.18 -2.50
CA ASN A 135 6.68 -13.80 -2.75
C ASN A 135 5.16 -13.69 -2.99
N ALA A 136 4.59 -14.65 -3.73
CA ALA A 136 3.15 -14.69 -4.00
C ALA A 136 2.34 -14.95 -2.73
N SER A 137 2.81 -15.84 -1.84
CA SER A 137 2.14 -16.11 -0.55
C SER A 137 2.05 -14.86 0.33
N TYR A 138 3.14 -14.09 0.41
CA TYR A 138 3.15 -12.80 1.11
C TYR A 138 2.19 -11.79 0.48
N GLY A 139 2.24 -11.67 -0.85
CA GLY A 139 1.35 -10.78 -1.58
C GLY A 139 -0.11 -11.11 -1.32
N TYR A 140 -0.48 -12.39 -1.42
CA TYR A 140 -1.85 -12.88 -1.26
C TYR A 140 -2.47 -12.51 0.10
N ASP A 141 -1.71 -12.66 1.19
CA ASP A 141 -2.17 -12.33 2.55
C ASP A 141 -2.50 -10.82 2.71
N THR A 142 -1.84 -9.98 1.93
CA THR A 142 -2.04 -8.51 1.93
C THR A 142 -3.04 -8.02 0.88
N LEU A 143 -3.56 -8.90 0.01
CA LEU A 143 -4.50 -8.51 -1.04
C LEU A 143 -5.86 -8.15 -0.45
N ASN A 144 -6.30 -6.92 -0.69
CA ASN A 144 -7.70 -6.53 -0.48
C ASN A 144 -8.58 -7.13 -1.59
N THR A 145 -9.02 -8.36 -1.40
CA THR A 145 -9.87 -9.10 -2.37
C THR A 145 -11.31 -8.60 -2.38
N GLU A 146 -11.77 -7.92 -1.33
CA GLU A 146 -13.15 -7.42 -1.18
C GLU A 146 -13.54 -6.42 -2.27
N LYS A 147 -12.58 -5.61 -2.75
CA LYS A 147 -12.85 -4.51 -3.71
C LYS A 147 -12.79 -4.91 -5.18
N PHE A 148 -12.42 -6.15 -5.49
CA PHE A 148 -12.18 -6.60 -6.86
C PHE A 148 -12.98 -7.86 -7.22
N GLY A 149 -14.28 -7.84 -6.92
CA GLY A 149 -15.23 -8.75 -7.56
C GLY A 149 -15.56 -8.27 -8.97
N LYS A 150 -15.11 -8.99 -10.00
CA LYS A 150 -15.62 -8.79 -11.37
C LYS A 150 -17.04 -9.35 -11.46
N ILE A 151 -18.02 -8.56 -11.05
CA ILE A 151 -19.44 -8.89 -11.24
C ILE A 151 -19.81 -8.51 -12.66
N LYS A 152 -20.15 -9.51 -13.49
CA LYS A 152 -20.63 -9.31 -14.85
C LYS A 152 -22.13 -9.60 -14.87
N MET A 153 -22.95 -8.57 -15.04
CA MET A 153 -24.39 -8.74 -15.25
C MET A 153 -24.63 -9.19 -16.69
N LEU A 154 -25.24 -10.36 -16.87
CA LEU A 154 -25.46 -10.98 -18.16
C LEU A 154 -26.89 -11.52 -18.22
N ASP A 155 -27.46 -11.55 -19.43
CA ASP A 155 -28.65 -12.35 -19.69
C ASP A 155 -28.29 -13.85 -19.68
N LYS A 156 -29.30 -14.71 -19.77
CA LYS A 156 -29.11 -16.18 -19.70
C LYS A 156 -28.16 -16.69 -20.79
N ALA A 157 -28.23 -16.12 -22.01
CA ALA A 157 -27.37 -16.48 -23.12
C ALA A 157 -25.92 -16.00 -22.92
N GLY A 158 -25.73 -14.76 -22.45
CA GLY A 158 -24.43 -14.20 -22.11
C GLY A 158 -23.76 -14.94 -20.96
N THR A 159 -24.54 -15.44 -20.00
CA THR A 159 -24.04 -16.27 -18.89
C THR A 159 -23.50 -17.60 -19.40
N PHE A 160 -24.25 -18.30 -20.26
CA PHE A 160 -23.81 -19.55 -20.88
C PHE A 160 -22.49 -19.37 -21.64
N ILE A 161 -22.41 -18.32 -22.47
CA ILE A 161 -21.19 -18.03 -23.24
C ILE A 161 -20.02 -17.68 -22.30
N ALA A 162 -20.23 -16.88 -21.25
CA ALA A 162 -19.16 -16.51 -20.32
C ALA A 162 -18.64 -17.70 -19.50
N GLN A 163 -19.50 -18.67 -19.17
CA GLN A 163 -19.12 -19.88 -18.43
C GLN A 163 -18.39 -20.90 -19.33
N HIS A 164 -18.87 -21.11 -20.55
CA HIS A 164 -18.35 -22.16 -21.43
C HIS A 164 -17.28 -21.68 -22.42
N HIS A 165 -17.22 -20.37 -22.69
CA HIS A 165 -16.27 -19.77 -23.62
C HIS A 165 -15.60 -18.52 -22.99
N PRO A 166 -14.68 -18.72 -22.04
CA PRO A 166 -14.10 -17.63 -21.24
C PRO A 166 -13.32 -16.59 -22.07
N ASN A 167 -12.88 -16.96 -23.28
CA ASN A 167 -12.15 -16.08 -24.20
C ASN A 167 -13.05 -15.39 -25.24
N HIS A 168 -14.37 -15.61 -25.20
CA HIS A 168 -15.30 -15.01 -26.15
C HIS A 168 -15.56 -13.53 -25.82
N ILE A 169 -15.16 -12.64 -26.74
CA ILE A 169 -15.40 -11.19 -26.65
C ILE A 169 -16.60 -10.85 -27.55
N GLY A 170 -17.78 -10.68 -26.94
CA GLY A 170 -18.96 -10.22 -27.64
C GLY A 170 -18.87 -8.72 -27.98
N THR A 171 -19.33 -8.32 -29.16
CA THR A 171 -19.29 -6.93 -29.67
C THR A 171 -20.55 -6.13 -29.35
N ARG A 172 -21.43 -6.63 -28.49
CA ARG A 172 -22.76 -6.03 -28.25
C ARG A 172 -22.62 -4.72 -27.50
N ARG A 173 -22.94 -3.60 -28.16
CA ARG A 173 -23.11 -2.29 -27.49
C ARG A 173 -24.39 -2.32 -26.66
N ILE A 174 -24.27 -1.89 -25.41
CA ILE A 174 -25.42 -1.59 -24.56
C ILE A 174 -25.88 -0.18 -24.98
N SER A 175 -26.99 -0.09 -25.69
CA SER A 175 -27.68 1.18 -25.91
C SER A 175 -28.47 1.50 -24.63
N ALA A 176 -28.25 2.71 -24.10
CA ALA A 176 -29.07 3.28 -23.02
C ALA A 176 -30.46 3.66 -23.53
#